data_AF-A0A528CDK7-F1
#
_entry.id   AF-A0A528CDK7-F1
#
_cell.length_a   1.000
_cell.length_b   1.000
_cell.length_c   1.000
_cell.angle_alpha   90.00
_cell.angle_beta   90.00
_cell.angle_gamma   90.00
#
_symmetry.space_group_name_H-M   'P 1'
#
loop_
_entity.id
_entity.type
_entity.pdbx_description
1 polymer ?
#
loop_
_entity_poly.entity_id
_entity_poly.type
_entity_poly.pdbx_seq_one_letter_code
_entity_poly.pdbx_strand_id
1 'polypeptide(L)'
;IKHSGVKDRGFMDSIYFEDPLGLLIELASYRFEPPAGFTHADVLMQAHKLRVARGDYAIAEVHLADAIQALVERSRATLSEDRAPKNPY
;
A
#
# COMPACT_ATOMS: atom_id res chain seq x y z
N ILE A 1 2.22 26.87 6.37
CA ILE A 1 3.39 26.27 7.06
C ILE A 1 4.36 25.79 5.98
N LYS A 2 5.64 26.15 6.07
CA LYS A 2 6.66 25.62 5.13
C LYS A 2 6.87 24.13 5.42
N HIS A 3 6.92 23.30 4.39
CA HIS A 3 7.10 21.86 4.54
C HIS A 3 8.20 21.34 3.60
N SER A 4 8.62 20.09 3.80
CA SER A 4 9.73 19.43 3.11
C SER A 4 9.55 19.16 1.61
N GLY A 5 8.39 19.53 1.03
CA GLY A 5 7.85 18.89 -0.18
C GLY A 5 7.44 17.43 0.07
N VAL A 6 6.78 16.83 -0.91
CA VAL A 6 6.34 15.42 -0.86
C VAL A 6 7.56 14.50 -0.82
N LYS A 7 7.49 13.48 0.04
CA LYS A 7 8.45 12.39 0.17
C LYS A 7 7.77 11.09 -0.21
N ASP A 8 8.39 10.36 -1.12
CA ASP A 8 7.97 9.03 -1.51
C ASP A 8 8.42 8.00 -0.47
N ARG A 9 7.47 7.23 0.07
CA ARG A 9 7.72 6.13 1.01
C ARG A 9 7.28 4.77 0.46
N GLY A 10 7.03 4.68 -0.84
CA GLY A 10 6.58 3.47 -1.53
C GLY A 10 5.08 3.20 -1.33
N PHE A 11 4.65 2.99 -0.08
CA PHE A 11 3.23 2.71 0.24
C PHE A 11 2.44 3.92 0.76
N MET A 12 3.13 5.03 1.01
CA MET A 12 2.54 6.28 1.47
C MET A 12 3.28 7.49 0.89
N ASP A 13 2.59 8.61 0.80
CA ASP A 13 3.18 9.93 0.65
C ASP A 13 3.30 10.58 2.02
N SER A 14 4.37 11.35 2.24
CA SER A 14 4.45 12.19 3.43
C SER A 14 5.10 13.55 3.20
N ILE A 15 4.76 14.49 4.08
CA ILE A 15 5.42 15.78 4.20
C ILE A 15 5.85 16.00 5.66
N TYR A 16 6.92 16.74 5.84
CA TYR A 16 7.42 17.14 7.16
C TYR A 16 7.32 18.64 7.33
N PHE A 17 6.96 19.09 8.52
CA PHE A 17 7.00 20.50 8.92
C PHE A 17 7.27 20.63 10.42
N GLU A 18 7.84 21.76 10.83
CA GLU A 18 8.01 22.10 12.24
C GLU A 18 6.80 22.86 12.75
N ASP A 19 6.33 22.50 13.95
CA ASP A 19 5.31 23.26 14.66
C ASP A 19 5.91 24.49 15.38
N PRO A 20 5.08 25.40 15.93
CA PRO A 20 5.58 26.59 16.61
C PRO A 20 6.40 26.35 17.90
N LEU A 21 6.34 25.14 18.47
CA LEU A 21 7.12 24.73 19.64
C LEU A 21 8.42 24.00 19.26
N GLY A 22 8.68 23.83 17.96
CA GLY A 22 9.89 23.20 17.42
C GLY A 22 9.79 21.68 17.26
N LEU A 23 8.59 21.09 17.31
CA LEU A 23 8.42 19.66 17.03
C LEU A 23 8.37 19.41 15.52
N LEU A 24 9.16 18.45 15.04
CA LEU A 24 9.08 17.96 13.67
C LEU A 24 7.89 17.01 13.53
N ILE A 25 6.89 17.40 12.76
CA ILE A 25 5.67 16.63 12.51
C ILE A 25 5.72 16.03 11.10
N GLU A 26 5.29 14.77 10.99
CA GLU A 26 5.01 14.10 9.71
C GLU A 26 3.51 14.02 9.48
N LEU A 27 3.07 14.50 8.32
CA LEU A 27 1.75 14.19 7.79
C LEU A 27 1.92 13.14 6.69
N ALA A 28 1.34 11.96 6.90
CA ALA A 28 1.42 10.84 5.97
C ALA A 28 0.02 10.43 5.48
N SER A 29 -0.04 9.97 4.23
CA SER A 29 -1.25 9.42 3.60
C SER A 29 -0.90 8.16 2.84
N TYR A 30 -1.67 7.09 3.05
CA TYR A 30 -1.56 5.88 2.23
C TYR A 30 -1.95 6.17 0.78
N ARG A 31 -1.30 5.47 -0.16
CA ARG A 31 -1.65 5.50 -1.59
C ARG A 31 -2.65 4.41 -2.00
N PHE A 32 -3.19 3.67 -1.04
CA PHE A 32 -4.07 2.54 -1.28
C PHE A 32 -5.18 2.48 -0.24
N GLU A 33 -6.30 1.86 -0.62
CA GLU A 33 -7.40 1.51 0.27
C GLU A 33 -7.48 -0.01 0.45
N PRO A 34 -7.69 -0.51 1.67
CA PRO A 34 -7.84 -1.94 1.91
C PRO A 34 -9.12 -2.48 1.27
N PRO A 35 -9.11 -3.72 0.77
CA PRO A 35 -10.34 -4.38 0.36
C PRO A 35 -11.29 -4.55 1.56
N ALA A 36 -12.60 -4.46 1.31
CA ALA A 36 -13.61 -4.53 2.35
C ALA A 36 -13.50 -5.82 3.19
N GLY A 37 -13.41 -5.65 4.51
CA GLY A 37 -13.15 -6.72 5.48
C GLY A 37 -11.69 -6.81 5.95
N PHE A 38 -10.79 -5.99 5.39
CA PHE A 38 -9.39 -5.90 5.77
C PHE A 38 -9.00 -4.48 6.19
N THR A 39 -7.87 -4.36 6.87
CA THR A 39 -7.26 -3.10 7.30
C THR A 39 -6.00 -2.78 6.50
N HIS A 40 -5.47 -1.55 6.60
CA HIS A 40 -4.17 -1.20 6.03
C HIS A 40 -3.05 -2.11 6.56
N ALA A 41 -3.13 -2.53 7.83
CA ALA A 41 -2.15 -3.44 8.43
C ALA A 41 -2.15 -4.82 7.77
N ASP A 42 -3.32 -5.35 7.40
CA ASP A 42 -3.42 -6.65 6.70
C ASP A 42 -2.77 -6.58 5.32
N VAL A 43 -3.01 -5.50 4.57
CA VAL A 43 -2.40 -5.27 3.27
C VAL A 43 -0.89 -5.13 3.41
N LEU A 44 -0.40 -4.30 4.36
CA LEU A 44 1.02 -4.10 4.58
C LEU A 44 1.73 -5.38 5.03
N MET A 45 1.09 -6.21 5.85
CA MET A 45 1.63 -7.51 6.25
C MET A 45 1.77 -8.45 5.04
N GLN A 46 0.75 -8.53 4.19
CA GLN A 46 0.81 -9.36 2.98
C GLN A 46 1.84 -8.82 1.98
N ALA A 47 1.90 -7.50 1.78
CA ALA A 47 2.88 -6.84 0.92
C ALA A 47 4.31 -7.04 1.42
N HIS A 48 4.53 -7.01 2.74
CA HIS A 48 5.83 -7.30 3.34
C HIS A 48 6.28 -8.73 3.02
N LYS A 49 5.40 -9.73 3.13
CA LYS A 49 5.73 -11.12 2.77
C LYS A 49 6.15 -11.25 1.31
N LEU A 50 5.42 -10.60 0.39
CA LEU A 50 5.76 -10.60 -1.04
C LEU A 50 7.10 -9.94 -1.31
N ARG A 51 7.35 -8.77 -0.72
CA ARG A 51 8.63 -8.06 -0.82
C ARG A 51 9.80 -8.92 -0.33
N VAL A 52 9.67 -9.58 0.83
CA VAL A 52 10.71 -10.49 1.36
C VAL A 52 10.97 -11.62 0.39
N ALA A 53 9.91 -12.28 -0.10
CA ALA A 53 10.04 -13.41 -1.02
C ALA A 53 10.72 -13.02 -2.34
N ARG A 54 10.56 -11.76 -2.77
CA ARG A 54 11.20 -11.20 -3.98
C ARG A 54 12.62 -10.68 -3.74
N GLY A 55 13.03 -10.52 -2.48
CA GLY A 55 14.33 -9.94 -2.14
C GLY A 55 14.39 -8.42 -2.36
N ASP A 56 13.24 -7.75 -2.44
CA ASP A 56 13.18 -6.34 -2.74
C ASP A 56 13.50 -5.47 -1.51
N TYR A 57 14.15 -4.33 -1.78
CA TYR A 57 14.64 -3.41 -0.74
C TYR A 57 13.50 -2.84 0.13
N ALA A 58 12.39 -2.44 -0.50
CA ALA A 58 11.27 -1.80 0.18
C ALA A 58 9.92 -2.24 -0.42
N ILE A 59 8.84 -2.02 0.33
CA ILE A 59 7.48 -2.19 -0.20
C ILE A 59 7.28 -1.13 -1.27
N ALA A 60 6.73 -1.54 -2.40
CA ALA A 60 6.49 -0.74 -3.58
C ALA A 60 5.08 -1.04 -4.11
N GLU A 61 4.63 -0.27 -5.09
CA GLU A 61 3.26 -0.37 -5.62
C GLU A 61 2.91 -1.80 -6.08
N VAL A 62 3.85 -2.52 -6.72
CA VAL A 62 3.64 -3.91 -7.15
C VAL A 62 3.34 -4.84 -5.96
N HIS A 63 3.99 -4.64 -4.82
CA HIS A 63 3.75 -5.43 -3.61
C HIS A 63 2.37 -5.19 -3.02
N LEU A 64 1.89 -3.94 -3.08
CA LEU A 64 0.56 -3.58 -2.61
C LEU A 64 -0.52 -4.14 -3.54
N ALA A 65 -0.34 -4.00 -4.85
CA ALA A 65 -1.28 -4.51 -5.84
C ALA A 65 -1.48 -6.03 -5.69
N ASP A 66 -0.38 -6.78 -5.62
CA ASP A 66 -0.41 -8.23 -5.46
C ASP A 66 -0.95 -8.65 -4.08
N ALA A 67 -0.66 -7.88 -3.03
CA ALA A 67 -1.20 -8.13 -1.70
C ALA A 67 -2.73 -7.96 -1.65
N ILE A 68 -3.24 -6.88 -2.23
CA ILE A 68 -4.67 -6.59 -2.33
C ILE A 68 -5.36 -7.68 -3.14
N GLN A 69 -4.78 -8.06 -4.30
CA GLN A 69 -5.32 -9.14 -5.13
C GLN A 69 -5.41 -10.45 -4.33
N ALA A 70 -4.34 -10.84 -3.64
CA ALA A 70 -4.33 -12.07 -2.84
C ALA A 70 -5.36 -12.03 -1.69
N LEU A 71 -5.57 -10.88 -1.06
CA LEU A 71 -6.59 -10.71 0.00
C LEU A 71 -8.01 -10.81 -0.56
N VAL A 72 -8.26 -10.20 -1.73
CA VAL A 72 -9.56 -10.27 -2.41
C VAL A 72 -9.84 -11.70 -2.85
N GLU A 73 -8.88 -12.39 -3.47
CA GLU A 73 -9.04 -13.77 -3.94
C GLU A 73 -9.42 -14.73 -2.81
N ARG A 74 -8.80 -14.58 -1.63
CA ARG A 74 -9.09 -15.40 -0.45
C ARG A 74 -10.46 -15.12 0.18
N SER A 75 -10.94 -13.88 0.11
CA SER A 75 -12.14 -13.45 0.84
C SER A 75 -13.41 -13.41 -0.01
N ARG A 76 -13.28 -13.31 -1.33
CA ARG A 76 -14.42 -13.15 -2.24
C ARG A 76 -14.65 -14.40 -3.09
N ALA A 77 -15.88 -14.90 -3.02
CA ALA A 77 -16.40 -15.88 -3.97
C ALA A 77 -16.48 -15.25 -5.37
N THR A 78 -16.36 -16.10 -6.38
CA THR A 78 -16.49 -15.75 -7.80
C THR A 78 -17.54 -16.65 -8.42
N LEU A 79 -18.18 -16.19 -9.49
CA LEU A 79 -19.01 -17.03 -10.37
C LEU A 79 -18.22 -17.55 -11.58
N SER A 80 -16.99 -17.07 -11.80
CA SER A 80 -16.10 -17.51 -12.88
C SER A 80 -15.00 -18.41 -12.33
N GLU A 81 -14.81 -19.59 -12.93
CA GLU A 81 -13.70 -20.49 -12.62
C GLU A 81 -12.34 -19.87 -12.99
N ASP A 82 -12.30 -19.07 -14.05
CA ASP A 82 -11.10 -18.37 -14.50
C ASP A 82 -11.12 -16.90 -14.02
N ARG A 83 -10.06 -16.53 -13.28
CA ARG A 83 -9.83 -15.18 -12.75
C ARG A 83 -8.60 -14.49 -13.37
N ALA A 84 -7.98 -15.11 -14.38
CA ALA A 84 -6.82 -14.54 -15.03
C ALA A 84 -7.19 -13.22 -15.74
N PRO A 85 -6.25 -12.24 -15.79
CA PRO A 85 -6.44 -11.03 -16.58
C PRO A 85 -6.86 -11.38 -18.02
N LYS A 86 -7.94 -10.77 -18.51
CA LYS A 86 -8.40 -10.92 -19.90
C LYS A 86 -7.91 -9.75 -20.73
N ASN A 87 -7.90 -9.93 -22.06
CA ASN A 87 -7.36 -8.94 -22.99
C ASN A 87 -7.98 -7.56 -22.70
N PRO A 88 -7.19 -6.56 -22.26
CA PRO A 88 -7.71 -5.27 -21.85
C PRO A 88 -8.00 -4.31 -23.02
N TYR A 89 -7.83 -4.79 -24.27
CA TYR A 89 -8.03 -4.04 -25.51
C TYR A 89 -8.91 -4.80 -26.51
#